data_AF-A0A9X6V8N9-F1
#
_entry.id   AF-A0A9X6V8N9-F1
#
_cell.length_a   1.000
_cell.length_b   1.000
_cell.length_c   1.000
_cell.angle_alpha   90.00
_cell.angle_beta   90.00
_cell.angle_gamma   90.00
#
_symmetry.space_group_name_H-M   'P 1'
#
loop_
_entity.id
_entity.type
_entity.pdbx_description
1 polymer ?
#
loop_
_entity_poly.entity_id
_entity_poly.type
_entity_poly.pdbx_seq_one_letter_code
_entity_poly.pdbx_strand_id
1 'polypeptide(L)'
;MNKQLFIKNTPFDKSKFEPVSNWMDRPDGGLWTADYNEKNGSTWLSSGTFDFESDNLIGHVFSVNSQANILTLNTVKDALDILSIYYISTYAQPSLSLDGTEEEVTIGQYKIDFEKMSQTYDAISVSHEVANGDSKHDGRFSPFPDWRIASTLWFNIDHLELENKLSTLELKALLMNAKV
;
A
#
# COMPACT_ATOMS: atom_id res chain seq x y z
N MET A 1 12.16 1.20 14.73
CA MET A 1 12.44 1.96 13.50
C MET A 1 11.85 1.16 12.36
N ASN A 2 10.82 1.66 11.70
CA ASN A 2 10.11 0.92 10.66
C ASN A 2 10.91 1.05 9.36
N LYS A 3 11.50 -0.04 8.88
CA LYS A 3 12.16 -0.08 7.57
C LYS A 3 11.11 -0.32 6.49
N GLN A 4 11.34 0.21 5.29
CA GLN A 4 10.45 0.04 4.14
C GLN A 4 11.21 -0.62 2.99
N LEU A 5 10.55 -1.52 2.27
CA LEU A 5 11.08 -2.18 1.08
C LEU A 5 10.39 -1.66 -0.17
N PHE A 6 11.20 -1.25 -1.14
CA PHE A 6 10.80 -0.97 -2.52
C PHE A 6 11.49 -1.95 -3.46
N ILE A 7 10.77 -2.54 -4.39
CA ILE A 7 11.32 -3.51 -5.33
C ILE A 7 11.13 -2.99 -6.76
N LYS A 8 12.22 -2.96 -7.53
CA LYS A 8 12.19 -2.61 -8.95
C LYS A 8 13.36 -3.25 -9.69
N ASN A 9 13.26 -3.37 -11.01
CA ASN A 9 14.34 -3.85 -11.88
C ASN A 9 15.37 -2.76 -12.25
N THR A 10 15.29 -1.59 -11.64
CA THR A 10 16.21 -0.46 -11.85
C THR A 10 16.59 0.17 -10.51
N PRO A 11 17.80 0.77 -10.41
CA PRO A 11 18.19 1.49 -9.21
C PRO A 11 17.19 2.60 -8.88
N PHE A 12 16.88 2.76 -7.60
CA PHE A 12 16.11 3.89 -7.10
C PHE A 12 16.82 5.20 -7.40
N ASP A 13 16.06 6.16 -7.94
CA ASP A 13 16.52 7.50 -8.29
C ASP A 13 15.50 8.52 -7.77
N LYS A 14 15.90 9.24 -6.73
CA LYS A 14 15.07 10.25 -6.06
C LYS A 14 14.60 11.35 -7.02
N SER A 15 15.38 11.66 -8.06
CA SER A 15 15.03 12.72 -9.04
C SER A 15 13.88 12.35 -9.96
N LYS A 16 13.52 11.06 -10.02
CA LYS A 16 12.39 10.54 -10.81
C LYS A 16 11.12 10.35 -9.98
N PHE A 17 11.11 10.87 -8.75
CA PHE A 17 9.91 10.85 -7.93
C PHE A 17 8.84 11.76 -8.56
N GLU A 18 7.68 11.18 -8.81
CA GLU A 18 6.51 11.89 -9.32
C GLU A 18 5.51 12.07 -8.16
N PRO A 19 4.97 13.28 -7.95
CA PRO A 19 3.93 13.49 -6.96
C PRO A 19 2.68 12.67 -7.31
N VAL A 20 1.85 12.38 -6.32
CA VAL A 20 0.61 11.65 -6.56
C VAL A 20 -0.39 12.47 -7.37
N SER A 21 -1.15 11.80 -8.22
CA SER A 21 -2.28 12.36 -8.97
C SER A 21 -3.52 11.49 -8.77
N ASN A 22 -4.65 12.12 -8.47
CA ASN A 22 -5.88 11.43 -8.12
C ASN A 22 -6.41 10.55 -9.26
N TRP A 23 -6.29 9.24 -9.09
CA TRP A 23 -6.86 8.23 -9.98
C TRP A 23 -7.60 7.19 -9.16
N MET A 24 -8.93 7.13 -9.30
CA MET A 24 -9.77 6.12 -8.64
C MET A 24 -9.39 5.90 -7.16
N ASP A 25 -9.33 4.65 -6.69
CA ASP A 25 -8.93 4.27 -5.32
C ASP A 25 -7.40 4.02 -5.19
N ARG A 26 -6.67 4.11 -6.30
CA ARG A 26 -5.21 3.95 -6.39
C ARG A 26 -4.60 5.03 -7.29
N PRO A 27 -3.91 6.03 -6.72
CA PRO A 27 -3.42 7.17 -7.49
C PRO A 27 -2.28 6.77 -8.41
N ASP A 28 -2.06 7.59 -9.42
CA ASP A 28 -0.81 7.60 -10.16
C ASP A 28 0.29 8.30 -9.34
N GLY A 29 1.55 7.99 -9.63
CA GLY A 29 2.70 8.58 -8.95
C GLY A 29 2.89 8.10 -7.51
N GLY A 30 3.65 8.87 -6.75
CA GLY A 30 4.13 8.51 -5.42
C GLY A 30 5.15 7.36 -5.44
N LEU A 31 5.60 6.96 -4.25
CA LEU A 31 6.45 5.78 -4.09
C LEU A 31 5.71 4.75 -3.25
N TRP A 32 5.50 3.56 -3.82
CA TRP A 32 4.90 2.44 -3.11
C TRP A 32 5.99 1.61 -2.44
N THR A 33 5.84 1.36 -1.16
CA THR A 33 6.70 0.46 -0.37
C THR A 33 5.86 -0.48 0.48
N ALA A 34 6.51 -1.42 1.13
CA ALA A 34 5.91 -2.19 2.22
C ALA A 34 6.85 -2.32 3.41
N ASP A 35 6.31 -2.63 4.57
CA ASP A 35 7.10 -2.88 5.76
C ASP A 35 8.16 -3.95 5.51
N TYR A 36 9.36 -3.69 6.03
CA TYR A 36 10.52 -4.56 5.91
C TYR A 36 10.98 -5.06 7.27
N ASN A 37 11.27 -6.36 7.31
CA ASN A 37 11.85 -7.08 8.41
C ASN A 37 13.05 -7.89 7.93
N GLU A 38 14.14 -7.88 8.69
CA GLU A 38 15.41 -8.52 8.28
C GLU A 38 15.34 -10.05 8.19
N LYS A 39 14.40 -10.68 8.91
CA LYS A 39 14.26 -12.14 8.95
C LYS A 39 13.45 -12.69 7.78
N ASN A 40 12.30 -12.07 7.49
CA ASN A 40 11.32 -12.57 6.50
C ASN A 40 11.06 -11.59 5.35
N GLY A 41 11.74 -10.45 5.31
CA GLY A 41 11.62 -9.45 4.25
C GLY A 41 10.32 -8.67 4.37
N SER A 42 9.41 -8.84 3.42
CA SER A 42 8.15 -8.11 3.36
C SER A 42 7.04 -9.01 2.84
N THR A 43 5.79 -8.72 3.21
CA THR A 43 4.60 -9.42 2.68
C THR A 43 4.52 -9.34 1.15
N TRP A 44 5.07 -8.28 0.56
CA TRP A 44 5.24 -8.11 -0.88
C TRP A 44 5.98 -9.28 -1.54
N LEU A 45 6.99 -9.86 -0.90
CA LEU A 45 7.74 -10.98 -1.44
C LEU A 45 6.87 -12.24 -1.61
N SER A 46 5.95 -12.47 -0.68
CA SER A 46 5.04 -13.63 -0.69
C SER A 46 3.75 -13.40 -1.49
N SER A 47 3.53 -12.18 -1.98
CA SER A 47 2.27 -11.78 -2.62
C SER A 47 2.04 -12.33 -4.03
N GLY A 48 3.10 -12.82 -4.68
CA GLY A 48 3.07 -13.17 -6.10
C GLY A 48 3.12 -11.96 -7.05
N THR A 49 3.26 -10.74 -6.53
CA THR A 49 3.39 -9.51 -7.35
C THR A 49 4.67 -9.47 -8.17
N PHE A 50 5.72 -10.15 -7.72
CA PHE A 50 7.05 -10.11 -8.33
C PHE A 50 7.43 -11.48 -8.90
N ASP A 51 7.87 -11.52 -10.16
CA ASP A 51 8.42 -12.72 -10.78
C ASP A 51 9.94 -12.75 -10.62
N PHE A 52 10.39 -13.40 -9.54
CA PHE A 52 11.82 -13.52 -9.24
C PHE A 52 12.60 -14.41 -10.22
N GLU A 53 11.94 -15.14 -11.13
CA GLU A 53 12.64 -15.99 -12.11
C GLU A 53 12.99 -15.27 -13.40
N SER A 54 12.18 -14.28 -13.80
CA SER A 54 12.40 -13.52 -15.04
C SER A 54 13.00 -12.14 -14.81
N ASP A 55 12.80 -11.55 -13.63
CA ASP A 55 13.21 -10.18 -13.36
C ASP A 55 14.56 -10.07 -12.65
N ASN A 56 15.39 -9.13 -13.11
CA ASN A 56 16.57 -8.67 -12.37
C ASN A 56 16.16 -7.66 -11.29
N LEU A 57 15.51 -8.14 -10.24
CA LEU A 57 14.95 -7.32 -9.17
C LEU A 57 16.01 -6.83 -8.19
N ILE A 58 15.88 -5.58 -7.79
CA ILE A 58 16.67 -4.92 -6.77
C ILE A 58 15.71 -4.46 -5.67
N GLY A 59 15.94 -4.94 -4.45
CA GLY A 59 15.26 -4.47 -3.25
C GLY A 59 15.99 -3.25 -2.72
N HIS A 60 15.28 -2.19 -2.44
CA HIS A 60 15.80 -0.96 -1.83
C HIS A 60 15.17 -0.87 -0.45
N VAL A 61 16.01 -1.00 0.58
CA VAL A 61 15.57 -0.92 1.97
C VAL A 61 15.83 0.49 2.45
N PHE A 62 14.76 1.17 2.86
CA PHE A 62 14.80 2.51 3.41
C PHE A 62 14.61 2.47 4.92
N SER A 63 15.39 3.27 5.64
CA SER A 63 15.03 3.70 6.98
C SER A 63 14.04 4.86 6.88
N VAL A 64 13.02 4.84 7.74
CA VAL A 64 12.05 5.92 7.85
C VAL A 64 12.43 6.85 8.99
N ASN A 65 12.57 8.13 8.69
CA ASN A 65 12.77 9.17 9.69
C ASN A 65 11.56 9.23 10.62
N SER A 66 11.79 9.26 11.94
CA SER A 66 10.70 9.29 12.95
C SER A 66 9.84 10.55 12.93
N GLN A 67 10.26 11.59 12.21
CA GLN A 67 9.48 12.81 12.00
C GLN A 67 8.48 12.71 10.84
N ALA A 68 8.48 11.62 10.06
CA ALA A 68 7.53 11.43 8.98
C ALA A 68 6.09 11.40 9.54
N ASN A 69 5.21 12.22 8.96
CA ASN A 69 3.79 12.23 9.29
C ASN A 69 3.06 11.18 8.44
N ILE A 70 2.91 9.96 8.97
CA ILE A 70 2.29 8.84 8.26
C ILE A 70 0.88 8.59 8.76
N LEU A 71 -0.10 8.69 7.88
CA LEU A 71 -1.46 8.25 8.15
C LEU A 71 -1.51 6.72 8.14
N THR A 72 -1.72 6.09 9.30
CA THR A 72 -1.79 4.62 9.40
C THR A 72 -3.24 4.14 9.51
N LEU A 73 -3.65 3.26 8.60
CA LEU A 73 -4.97 2.62 8.60
C LEU A 73 -4.81 1.14 8.95
N ASN A 74 -5.25 0.77 10.14
CA ASN A 74 -5.12 -0.60 10.62
C ASN A 74 -6.41 -1.40 10.46
N THR A 75 -7.56 -0.74 10.56
CA THR A 75 -8.89 -1.35 10.52
C THR A 75 -9.75 -0.79 9.39
N VAL A 76 -10.75 -1.56 8.96
CA VAL A 76 -11.75 -1.07 7.98
C VAL A 76 -12.48 0.18 8.49
N LYS A 77 -12.65 0.32 9.81
CA LYS A 77 -13.20 1.53 10.40
C LYS A 77 -12.31 2.76 10.15
N ASP A 78 -11.00 2.64 10.34
CA ASP A 78 -10.05 3.75 10.06
C ASP A 78 -10.16 4.19 8.59
N ALA A 79 -10.26 3.21 7.69
CA ALA A 79 -10.39 3.47 6.26
C ALA A 79 -11.70 4.18 5.91
N LEU A 80 -12.82 3.81 6.53
CA LEU A 80 -14.10 4.49 6.35
C LEU A 80 -14.09 5.92 6.91
N ASP A 81 -13.47 6.12 8.08
CA ASP A 81 -13.34 7.44 8.69
C ASP A 81 -12.50 8.37 7.79
N ILE A 82 -11.39 7.87 7.23
CA ILE A 82 -10.55 8.63 6.29
C ILE A 82 -11.24 8.86 4.95
N LEU A 83 -11.95 7.87 4.41
CA LEU A 83 -12.71 8.04 3.18
C LEU A 83 -13.68 9.23 3.31
N SER A 84 -14.35 9.40 4.45
CA SER A 84 -15.29 10.52 4.66
C SER A 84 -14.67 11.91 4.51
N ILE A 85 -13.35 12.04 4.73
CA ILE A 85 -12.59 13.30 4.69
C ILE A 85 -12.03 13.59 3.29
N TYR A 86 -11.63 12.53 2.58
CA TYR A 86 -10.93 12.59 1.29
C TYR A 86 -11.75 11.99 0.13
N TYR A 87 -13.04 11.78 0.31
CA TYR A 87 -13.93 11.28 -0.74
C TYR A 87 -14.11 12.32 -1.86
N ILE A 88 -13.95 11.90 -3.12
CA ILE A 88 -14.31 12.68 -4.30
C ILE A 88 -15.64 12.18 -4.88
N SER A 89 -15.71 10.90 -5.24
CA SER A 89 -16.87 10.31 -5.92
C SER A 89 -16.85 8.78 -5.88
N THR A 90 -18.01 8.12 -5.89
CA THR A 90 -18.13 6.69 -6.18
C THR A 90 -18.14 6.44 -7.69
N TYR A 91 -17.26 5.58 -8.22
CA TYR A 91 -17.21 5.23 -9.64
C TYR A 91 -17.71 3.81 -9.96
N ALA A 92 -17.74 2.92 -8.97
CA ALA A 92 -18.54 1.69 -9.01
C ALA A 92 -19.43 1.64 -7.78
N GLN A 93 -20.75 1.59 -7.99
CA GLN A 93 -21.70 1.56 -6.89
C GLN A 93 -21.60 0.22 -6.16
N PRO A 94 -21.72 0.22 -4.82
CA PRO A 94 -21.93 -1.02 -4.10
C PRO A 94 -23.25 -1.65 -4.58
N SER A 95 -23.20 -2.85 -5.15
CA SER A 95 -24.39 -3.67 -5.33
C SER A 95 -24.89 -4.18 -3.99
N LEU A 96 -26.22 -4.18 -3.83
CA LEU A 96 -26.90 -4.96 -2.80
C LEU A 96 -26.82 -6.44 -3.16
N SER A 97 -26.81 -7.33 -2.16
CA SER A 97 -27.02 -8.76 -2.40
C SER A 97 -28.32 -8.99 -3.16
N LEU A 98 -28.34 -10.01 -4.01
CA LEU A 98 -29.50 -10.38 -4.84
C LEU A 98 -30.75 -10.73 -4.02
N ASP A 99 -30.61 -10.94 -2.71
CA ASP A 99 -31.70 -11.25 -1.77
C ASP A 99 -32.31 -10.01 -1.10
N GLY A 100 -31.82 -8.80 -1.40
CA GLY A 100 -32.37 -7.56 -0.86
C GLY A 100 -32.13 -7.34 0.63
N THR A 101 -31.22 -8.11 1.25
CA THR A 101 -30.81 -7.85 2.63
C THR A 101 -29.84 -6.65 2.65
N GLU A 102 -30.21 -5.60 3.41
CA GLU A 102 -29.43 -4.36 3.53
C GLU A 102 -28.05 -4.55 4.19
N GLU A 103 -27.72 -5.78 4.61
CA GLU A 103 -26.50 -6.12 5.35
C GLU A 103 -25.30 -6.43 4.44
N GLU A 104 -25.48 -6.54 3.12
CA GLU A 104 -24.40 -6.83 2.19
C GLU A 104 -24.14 -5.66 1.23
N VAL A 105 -23.62 -4.55 1.76
CA VAL A 105 -23.05 -3.50 0.91
C VAL A 105 -21.77 -4.08 0.32
N THR A 106 -21.76 -4.45 -0.95
CA THR A 106 -20.51 -4.83 -1.66
C THR A 106 -19.51 -3.67 -1.69
N ILE A 107 -18.29 -3.93 -2.14
CA ILE A 107 -17.25 -2.91 -2.33
C ILE A 107 -17.75 -1.85 -3.31
N GLY A 108 -18.11 -0.66 -2.82
CA GLY A 108 -18.10 0.53 -3.66
C GLY A 108 -16.66 0.84 -4.06
N GLN A 109 -16.41 1.20 -5.30
CA GLN A 109 -15.10 1.70 -5.69
C GLN A 109 -15.12 3.23 -5.68
N TYR A 110 -14.17 3.82 -4.95
CA TYR A 110 -14.18 5.23 -4.59
C TYR A 110 -13.00 5.97 -5.19
N LYS A 111 -13.26 7.15 -5.75
CA LYS A 111 -12.21 8.10 -6.05
C LYS A 111 -11.83 8.85 -4.77
N ILE A 112 -10.57 8.72 -4.36
CA ILE A 112 -10.02 9.32 -3.14
C ILE A 112 -9.08 10.48 -3.51
N ASP A 113 -9.11 11.53 -2.70
CA ASP A 113 -8.31 12.76 -2.86
C ASP A 113 -6.93 12.64 -2.20
N PHE A 114 -6.07 11.83 -2.82
CA PHE A 114 -4.66 11.69 -2.45
C PHE A 114 -3.85 12.98 -2.64
N GLU A 115 -4.23 13.84 -3.60
CA GLU A 115 -3.62 15.17 -3.78
C GLU A 115 -3.89 16.10 -2.60
N LYS A 116 -5.08 16.05 -2.01
CA LYS A 116 -5.37 16.75 -0.75
C LYS A 116 -4.71 16.08 0.44
N MET A 117 -4.67 14.74 0.47
CA MET A 117 -4.02 13.98 1.55
C MET A 117 -2.51 14.28 1.64
N SER A 118 -1.84 14.42 0.49
CA SER A 118 -0.41 14.74 0.41
C SER A 118 -0.03 16.13 0.94
N GLN A 119 -1.00 17.03 1.09
CA GLN A 119 -0.77 18.34 1.71
C GLN A 119 -0.65 18.26 3.24
N THR A 120 -1.09 17.14 3.83
CA THR A 120 -1.14 16.94 5.29
C THR A 120 -0.16 15.88 5.74
N TYR A 121 -0.06 14.78 5.00
CA TYR A 121 0.74 13.61 5.37
C TYR A 121 1.90 13.41 4.39
N ASP A 122 2.99 12.82 4.86
CA ASP A 122 4.10 12.36 4.02
C ASP A 122 3.78 11.04 3.34
N ALA A 123 2.94 10.23 3.97
CA ALA A 123 2.52 8.93 3.46
C ALA A 123 1.21 8.45 4.08
N ILE A 124 0.61 7.45 3.43
CA ILE A 124 -0.48 6.63 3.97
C ILE A 124 -0.04 5.17 3.98
N SER A 125 -0.15 4.52 5.14
CA SER A 125 0.16 3.10 5.35
C SER A 125 -1.13 2.34 5.59
N VAL A 126 -1.34 1.28 4.82
CA VAL A 126 -2.54 0.44 4.85
C VAL A 126 -2.15 -0.96 5.28
N SER A 127 -2.81 -1.48 6.32
CA SER A 127 -2.58 -2.83 6.83
C SER A 127 -3.11 -3.91 5.88
N HIS A 128 -2.80 -5.17 6.15
CA HIS A 128 -3.37 -6.28 5.38
C HIS A 128 -4.89 -6.34 5.52
N GLU A 129 -5.43 -6.10 6.72
CA GLU A 129 -6.89 -6.06 6.97
C GLU A 129 -7.58 -5.04 6.07
N VAL A 130 -7.00 -3.84 5.94
CA VAL A 130 -7.58 -2.79 5.12
C VAL A 130 -7.33 -3.02 3.63
N ALA A 131 -6.20 -3.57 3.23
CA ALA A 131 -5.94 -3.84 1.81
C ALA A 131 -6.70 -5.07 1.27
N ASN A 132 -7.20 -5.94 2.15
CA ASN A 132 -7.88 -7.17 1.77
C ASN A 132 -9.37 -6.94 1.48
N GLY A 133 -9.64 -6.28 0.35
CA GLY A 133 -10.98 -5.85 -0.04
C GLY A 133 -12.00 -6.98 -0.23
N ASP A 134 -11.60 -8.24 -0.31
CA ASP A 134 -12.49 -9.40 -0.49
C ASP A 134 -13.11 -9.91 0.82
N SER A 135 -12.60 -9.46 1.97
CA SER A 135 -13.04 -9.90 3.29
C SER A 135 -14.04 -8.92 3.89
N LYS A 136 -15.14 -9.44 4.40
CA LYS A 136 -16.12 -8.65 5.16
C LYS A 136 -15.61 -8.44 6.59
N HIS A 137 -15.65 -7.19 7.04
CA HIS A 137 -15.33 -6.78 8.41
C HIS A 137 -16.57 -6.12 9.00
N ASP A 138 -17.21 -6.79 9.96
CA ASP A 138 -18.47 -6.35 10.57
C ASP A 138 -19.55 -5.96 9.54
N GLY A 139 -19.68 -6.78 8.50
CA GLY A 139 -20.65 -6.57 7.41
C GLY A 139 -20.25 -5.53 6.36
N ARG A 140 -19.04 -4.94 6.45
CA ARG A 140 -18.55 -3.91 5.51
C ARG A 140 -17.27 -4.35 4.81
N PHE A 141 -17.06 -3.89 3.59
CA PHE A 141 -15.78 -4.04 2.89
C PHE A 141 -14.92 -2.78 2.99
N SER A 142 -13.61 -2.96 2.79
CA SER A 142 -12.65 -1.85 2.81
C SER A 142 -12.79 -0.92 1.59
N PRO A 143 -12.61 0.40 1.77
CA PRO A 143 -12.44 1.38 0.69
C PRO A 143 -11.16 1.26 -0.15
N PHE A 144 -10.18 0.45 0.25
CA PHE A 144 -8.89 0.30 -0.45
C PHE A 144 -8.69 -1.09 -1.07
N PRO A 145 -9.68 -1.66 -1.79
CA PRO A 145 -9.64 -3.03 -2.28
C PRO A 145 -8.53 -3.24 -3.33
N ASP A 146 -8.25 -2.25 -4.18
CA ASP A 146 -7.28 -2.40 -5.28
C ASP A 146 -5.82 -2.23 -4.83
N TRP A 147 -5.60 -1.98 -3.54
CA TRP A 147 -4.29 -2.04 -2.93
C TRP A 147 -3.81 -3.49 -2.79
N ARG A 148 -4.75 -4.42 -2.55
CA ARG A 148 -4.59 -5.90 -2.49
C ARG A 148 -3.64 -6.46 -1.43
N ILE A 149 -2.66 -5.67 -1.02
CA ILE A 149 -1.65 -6.05 -0.04
C ILE A 149 -1.27 -4.84 0.81
N ALA A 150 -0.94 -5.12 2.08
CA ALA A 150 -0.39 -4.14 2.99
C ALA A 150 0.76 -3.36 2.34
N SER A 151 0.62 -2.04 2.29
CA SER A 151 1.51 -1.16 1.55
C SER A 151 1.50 0.23 2.14
N THR A 152 2.60 0.96 1.95
CA THR A 152 2.71 2.39 2.22
C THR A 152 2.86 3.13 0.90
N LEU A 153 2.00 4.11 0.66
CA LEU A 153 2.15 5.07 -0.42
C LEU A 153 2.76 6.36 0.13
N TRP A 154 3.94 6.70 -0.35
CA TRP A 154 4.64 7.93 0.00
C TRP A 154 4.30 9.05 -0.97
N PHE A 155 3.79 10.14 -0.41
CA PHE A 155 3.56 11.42 -1.07
C PHE A 155 4.80 12.33 -1.04
N ASN A 156 5.62 12.15 0.01
CA ASN A 156 6.87 12.84 0.22
C ASN A 156 7.95 11.83 0.65
N ILE A 157 9.06 11.78 -0.09
CA ILE A 157 10.15 10.83 0.15
C ILE A 157 11.38 11.47 0.81
N ASP A 158 11.26 12.69 1.33
CA ASP A 158 12.34 13.36 2.06
C ASP A 158 12.65 12.69 3.41
N HIS A 159 11.70 11.94 3.94
CA HIS A 159 11.86 11.15 5.16
C HIS A 159 12.33 9.71 4.94
N LEU A 160 12.72 9.37 3.70
CA LEU A 160 13.28 8.06 3.34
C LEU A 160 14.78 8.17 3.09
N GLU A 161 15.56 7.37 3.82
CA GLU A 161 17.00 7.25 3.64
C GLU A 161 17.33 5.83 3.17
N LEU A 162 18.01 5.71 2.04
CA LEU A 162 18.39 4.41 1.50
C LEU A 162 19.49 3.80 2.38
N GLU A 163 19.15 2.72 3.10
CA GLU A 163 20.06 2.05 4.03
C GLU A 163 20.78 0.88 3.36
N ASN A 164 20.05 0.08 2.58
CA ASN A 164 20.61 -1.13 1.97
C ASN A 164 19.99 -1.43 0.59
N LYS A 165 20.72 -2.22 -0.21
CA LYS A 165 20.23 -2.82 -1.46
C LYS A 165 20.34 -4.33 -1.37
N LEU A 166 19.25 -5.00 -1.74
CA LEU A 166 19.15 -6.45 -1.79
C LEU A 166 19.17 -6.89 -3.25
N SER A 167 20.05 -7.82 -3.58
CA SER A 167 20.04 -8.54 -4.85
C SER A 167 18.82 -9.45 -4.97
N THR A 168 18.52 -9.89 -6.19
CA THR A 168 17.45 -10.87 -6.45
C THR A 168 17.64 -12.16 -5.62
N LEU A 169 18.89 -12.61 -5.45
CA LEU A 169 19.21 -13.81 -4.64
C LEU A 169 18.88 -13.60 -3.16
N GLU A 170 19.20 -12.44 -2.60
CA GLU A 170 18.86 -12.11 -1.21
C GLU A 170 17.34 -11.99 -1.00
N LEU A 171 16.63 -11.39 -1.95
CA LEU A 171 15.16 -11.33 -1.91
C LEU A 171 14.53 -12.74 -1.96
N LYS A 172 15.05 -13.65 -2.80
CA LYS A 172 14.63 -15.06 -2.85
C LYS A 172 14.88 -15.77 -1.52
N ALA A 173 16.03 -15.54 -0.88
CA ALA A 173 16.35 -16.14 0.41
C ALA A 173 15.37 -15.68 1.51
N LEU A 174 15.03 -14.38 1.54
CA LEU A 174 14.03 -13.83 2.48
C LEU A 174 12.64 -14.44 2.26
N LEU A 175 12.22 -14.61 1.00
CA LEU A 175 10.97 -15.29 0.66
C LEU A 175 10.94 -16.74 1.16
N MET A 176 12.04 -17.48 1.04
CA MET A 176 12.11 -18.85 1.55
C MET A 176 11.95 -18.89 3.07
N ASN A 177 12.58 -17.97 3.80
CA ASN A 177 12.46 -17.88 5.26
C ASN A 177 11.03 -17.55 5.71
N ALA A 178 10.27 -16.80 4.91
CA ALA A 178 8.88 -16.44 5.21
C ALA A 178 7.89 -17.62 5.06
N LYS A 179 8.29 -18.70 4.38
CA LYS A 179 7.45 -19.89 4.12
C LYS A 179 7.68 -21.05 5.10
N VAL A 180 8.61 -20.91 6.05
CA VAL A 180 8.98 -21.93 7.05
C VAL A 180 8.19 -21.74 8.34
#